data_AF-A0AA48H301-F1
#
_entry.id   AF-A0AA48H301-F1
#
_cell.length_a   1.000
_cell.length_b   1.000
_cell.length_c   1.000
_cell.angle_alpha   90.00
_cell.angle_beta   90.00
_cell.angle_gamma   90.00
#
_symmetry.space_group_name_H-M   'P 1'
#
loop_
_entity.id
_entity.type
_entity.pdbx_description
1 polymer ?
#
loop_
_entity_poly.entity_id
_entity_poly.type
_entity_poly.pdbx_seq_one_letter_code
_entity_poly.pdbx_strand_id
1 'polypeptide(L)'
;MRFLKGNKIGAETRFGPDWPGERCGARTKAGTSCKRPAVKRTGRCTRHGGKSTGPRTEEGRARIAAAKTVHGRMTKDARAAAKRRAQVGREIRAELREIERGAIAEGRLSKDWRRAFRQSE
;
A
#
# COMPACT_ATOMS: atom_id res chain seq x y z
N MET A 1 14.65 -2.44 -43.54
CA MET A 1 15.01 -3.81 -43.07
C MET A 1 13.73 -4.61 -42.86
N ARG A 2 13.54 -5.71 -43.58
CA ARG A 2 12.38 -6.60 -43.45
C ARG A 2 12.71 -7.64 -42.36
N PHE A 3 12.03 -7.59 -41.22
CA PHE A 3 12.22 -8.59 -40.17
C PHE A 3 11.59 -9.91 -40.61
N LEU A 4 12.43 -10.88 -40.98
CA LEU A 4 11.98 -12.24 -41.32
C LEU A 4 11.58 -12.96 -40.02
N LYS A 5 10.34 -13.46 -39.99
CA LYS A 5 9.79 -14.28 -38.91
C LYS A 5 10.54 -15.61 -38.89
N GLY A 6 11.37 -15.82 -37.86
CA GLY A 6 12.23 -17.02 -37.73
C GLY A 6 13.71 -16.73 -37.52
N ASN A 7 14.14 -15.46 -37.40
CA ASN A 7 15.52 -15.20 -37.00
C ASN A 7 15.75 -15.69 -35.55
N LYS A 8 16.83 -16.42 -35.31
CA LYS A 8 17.28 -16.82 -33.96
C LYS A 8 18.04 -15.70 -33.24
N ILE A 9 18.10 -14.52 -33.85
CA ILE A 9 18.87 -13.37 -33.36
C ILE A 9 18.15 -12.82 -32.12
N GLY A 10 18.74 -13.06 -30.95
CA GLY A 10 18.20 -12.61 -29.65
C GLY A 10 17.29 -13.60 -28.93
N ALA A 11 17.15 -14.84 -29.42
CA ALA A 11 16.44 -15.90 -28.70
C ALA A 11 17.14 -16.24 -27.37
N GLU A 12 18.47 -16.17 -27.38
CA GLU A 12 19.30 -16.36 -26.20
C GLU A 12 19.95 -15.04 -25.78
N THR A 13 20.11 -14.85 -24.47
CA THR A 13 20.92 -13.72 -23.99
C THR A 13 22.38 -13.96 -24.37
N ARG A 14 23.17 -12.90 -24.59
CA ARG A 14 24.61 -12.99 -24.88
C ARG A 14 25.44 -13.81 -23.87
N PHE A 15 24.86 -14.10 -22.71
CA PHE A 15 25.50 -14.81 -21.60
C PHE A 15 25.05 -16.28 -21.51
N GLY A 16 24.02 -16.69 -22.27
CA GLY A 16 23.45 -18.04 -22.16
C GLY A 16 22.67 -18.30 -20.87
N PRO A 17 22.16 -19.53 -20.69
CA PRO A 17 21.46 -19.96 -19.48
C PRO A 17 22.41 -20.11 -18.27
N ASP A 18 23.61 -20.65 -18.47
CA ASP A 18 24.51 -21.06 -17.39
C ASP A 18 25.51 -19.98 -16.93
N TRP A 19 25.34 -18.72 -17.35
CA TRP A 19 26.27 -17.67 -16.91
C TRP A 19 26.30 -17.55 -15.38
N PRO A 20 27.49 -17.56 -14.74
CA PRO A 20 27.63 -17.60 -13.28
C PRO A 20 27.21 -16.31 -12.57
N GLY A 21 26.97 -15.22 -13.31
CA GLY A 21 26.57 -13.95 -12.73
C GLY A 21 25.09 -13.84 -12.42
N GLU A 22 24.76 -12.95 -11.48
CA GLU A 22 23.39 -12.72 -11.04
C GLU A 22 22.50 -12.12 -12.16
N ARG A 23 21.35 -12.74 -12.37
CA ARG A 23 20.32 -12.25 -13.31
C ARG A 23 19.43 -11.23 -12.62
N CYS A 24 18.95 -10.26 -13.40
CA CYS A 24 18.07 -9.21 -12.90
C CYS A 24 16.78 -9.71 -12.24
N GLY A 25 16.20 -10.80 -12.75
CA GLY A 25 15.01 -11.45 -12.16
C GLY A 25 13.71 -10.62 -12.18
N ALA A 26 13.71 -9.38 -12.67
CA ALA A 26 12.51 -8.54 -12.71
C ALA A 26 11.50 -9.11 -13.72
N ARG A 27 10.20 -8.99 -13.43
CA ARG A 27 9.15 -9.43 -14.34
C ARG A 27 9.19 -8.60 -15.63
N THR A 28 9.31 -9.28 -16.77
CA THR A 28 9.27 -8.65 -18.09
C THR A 28 7.83 -8.46 -18.57
N LYS A 29 7.63 -7.73 -19.68
CA LYS A 29 6.31 -7.59 -20.32
C LYS A 29 5.71 -8.92 -20.76
N ALA A 30 6.55 -9.92 -21.03
CA ALA A 30 6.11 -11.27 -21.39
C ALA A 30 5.79 -12.14 -20.15
N GLY A 31 5.80 -11.58 -18.94
CA GLY A 31 5.53 -12.31 -17.69
C GLY A 31 6.71 -13.11 -17.13
N THR A 32 7.73 -13.41 -17.95
CA THR A 32 8.92 -14.17 -17.53
C THR A 32 9.92 -13.31 -16.76
N SER A 33 10.84 -13.96 -16.03
CA SER A 33 11.92 -13.29 -15.29
C SER A 33 13.00 -12.73 -16.23
N CYS A 34 13.55 -11.56 -15.89
CA CYS A 34 14.56 -10.91 -16.71
C CYS A 34 15.90 -11.64 -16.63
N LYS A 35 16.34 -12.17 -17.78
CA LYS A 35 17.62 -12.88 -17.95
C LYS A 35 18.84 -11.97 -18.22
N ARG A 36 18.68 -10.63 -18.17
CA ARG A 36 19.80 -9.68 -18.35
C ARG A 36 20.70 -9.65 -17.10
N PRO A 37 21.99 -9.32 -17.25
CA PRO A 37 22.90 -9.20 -16.11
C PRO A 37 22.43 -8.10 -15.15
N ALA A 38 22.43 -8.42 -13.86
CA ALA A 38 22.25 -7.45 -12.80
C ALA A 38 23.44 -6.49 -12.73
N VAL A 39 23.20 -5.24 -12.32
CA VAL A 39 24.29 -4.36 -11.88
C VAL A 39 24.58 -4.64 -10.41
N LYS A 40 25.85 -4.63 -10.03
CA LYS A 40 26.31 -4.99 -8.66
C LYS A 40 25.58 -4.22 -7.55
N ARG A 41 25.27 -2.95 -7.78
CA ARG A 41 24.71 -2.06 -6.75
C ARG A 41 23.29 -2.41 -6.31
N THR A 42 22.43 -2.90 -7.21
CA THR A 42 20.97 -2.99 -6.97
C THR A 42 20.37 -4.34 -7.32
N GLY A 43 21.15 -5.29 -7.86
CA GLY A 43 20.65 -6.60 -8.30
C GLY A 43 19.73 -6.53 -9.54
N ARG A 44 19.48 -5.34 -10.11
CA ARG A 44 18.64 -5.16 -11.31
C ARG A 44 19.46 -4.76 -12.52
N CYS A 45 19.01 -5.11 -13.73
CA CYS A 45 19.67 -4.66 -14.95
C CYS A 45 19.39 -3.19 -15.24
N THR A 46 20.14 -2.59 -16.17
CA THR A 46 19.99 -1.19 -16.58
C THR A 46 18.58 -0.80 -17.03
N ARG A 47 17.82 -1.74 -17.61
CA ARG A 47 16.43 -1.52 -18.07
C ARG A 47 15.37 -1.68 -16.98
N HIS A 48 15.69 -2.37 -15.89
CA HIS A 48 14.79 -2.53 -14.74
C HIS A 48 15.25 -1.67 -13.56
N GLY A 49 15.76 -0.47 -13.86
CA GLY A 49 16.13 0.51 -12.84
C GLY A 49 17.46 0.25 -12.14
N GLY A 50 18.31 -0.66 -12.64
CA GLY A 50 19.57 -1.00 -11.97
C GLY A 50 20.49 0.21 -11.73
N LYS A 51 20.53 1.12 -12.71
CA LYS A 51 21.25 2.40 -12.64
C LYS A 51 20.41 3.55 -12.07
N SER A 52 19.13 3.33 -11.79
CA SER A 52 18.28 4.36 -11.18
C SER A 52 18.70 4.61 -9.75
N THR A 53 18.82 5.87 -9.38
CA THR A 53 19.23 6.29 -8.03
C THR A 53 18.07 6.77 -7.18
N GLY A 54 16.88 6.92 -7.77
CA GLY A 54 15.75 7.55 -7.13
C GLY A 54 15.97 9.04 -6.81
N PRO A 55 14.99 9.68 -6.15
CA PRO A 55 15.12 11.05 -5.66
C PRO A 55 16.17 11.12 -4.53
N ARG A 56 17.18 11.97 -4.70
CA ARG A 56 18.24 12.15 -3.68
C ARG A 56 17.86 13.16 -2.61
N THR A 57 17.14 14.21 -3.00
CA THR A 57 16.71 15.31 -2.12
C THR A 57 15.42 14.97 -1.37
N GLU A 58 15.24 15.59 -0.21
CA GLU A 58 14.01 15.47 0.57
C GLU A 58 12.81 16.02 -0.20
N GLU A 59 12.95 17.17 -0.85
CA GLU A 59 11.92 17.76 -1.73
C GLU A 59 11.50 16.79 -2.85
N GLY A 60 12.46 16.10 -3.46
CA GLY A 60 12.18 15.13 -4.51
C GLY A 60 11.40 13.92 -3.99
N ARG A 61 11.70 13.45 -2.77
CA ARG A 61 10.94 12.38 -2.11
C ARG A 61 9.52 12.85 -1.77
N ALA A 62 9.39 14.07 -1.23
CA ALA A 62 8.10 14.66 -0.90
C ALA A 62 7.21 14.83 -2.12
N ARG A 63 7.76 15.31 -3.25
CA ARG A 63 7.03 15.44 -4.53
C ARG A 63 6.49 14.10 -5.02
N ILE A 64 7.31 13.05 -4.98
CA ILE A 64 6.88 11.70 -5.38
C ILE A 64 5.83 11.14 -4.42
N ALA A 65 5.98 11.36 -3.11
CA ALA A 65 5.00 10.94 -2.12
C ALA A 65 3.64 11.64 -2.33
N ALA A 66 3.66 12.95 -2.58
CA ALA A 66 2.47 13.73 -2.90
C ALA A 66 1.80 13.22 -4.18
N ALA A 67 2.57 13.01 -5.26
CA ALA A 67 2.04 12.52 -6.53
C ALA A 67 1.43 11.11 -6.44
N LYS A 68 1.92 10.26 -5.54
CA LYS A 68 1.38 8.90 -5.31
C LYS A 68 0.20 8.85 -4.35
N THR A 69 -0.26 9.99 -3.84
CA THR A 69 -1.40 10.05 -2.93
C THR A 69 -2.69 10.10 -3.71
N VAL A 70 -3.49 9.02 -3.67
CA VAL A 70 -4.79 8.95 -4.37
C VAL A 70 -5.90 9.67 -3.58
N HIS A 71 -6.02 9.40 -2.28
CA HIS A 71 -7.10 9.96 -1.44
C HIS A 71 -6.62 10.61 -0.14
N GLY A 72 -5.31 10.56 0.18
CA GLY A 72 -4.75 11.12 1.43
C GLY A 72 -5.06 10.36 2.72
N ARG A 73 -6.15 9.55 2.76
CA ARG A 73 -6.59 8.82 3.97
C ARG A 73 -5.59 7.80 4.52
N MET A 74 -4.66 7.33 3.67
CA MET A 74 -3.68 6.31 4.02
C MET A 74 -2.31 6.89 4.38
N THR A 75 -2.14 8.20 4.44
CA THR A 75 -0.91 8.81 4.96
C THR A 75 -0.72 8.46 6.44
N LYS A 76 0.53 8.48 6.90
CA LYS A 76 0.86 8.16 8.30
C LYS A 76 0.05 9.05 9.26
N ASP A 77 -0.06 10.34 8.95
CA ASP A 77 -0.74 11.31 9.79
C ASP A 77 -2.25 11.14 9.77
N ALA A 78 -2.85 10.89 8.59
CA ALA A 78 -4.29 10.62 8.48
C ALA A 78 -4.67 9.35 9.24
N ARG A 79 -3.84 8.30 9.17
CA ARG A 79 -4.03 7.06 9.95
C ARG A 79 -3.90 7.30 11.45
N ALA A 80 -2.92 8.09 11.87
CA ALA A 80 -2.76 8.45 13.27
C ALA A 80 -3.97 9.25 13.80
N ALA A 81 -4.45 10.23 13.02
CA ALA A 81 -5.65 11.00 13.35
C ALA A 81 -6.90 10.11 13.41
N ALA A 82 -7.05 9.17 12.48
CA ALA A 82 -8.15 8.20 12.50
C ALA A 82 -8.10 7.30 13.74
N LYS A 83 -6.91 6.82 14.13
CA LYS A 83 -6.72 6.03 15.35
C LYS A 83 -7.12 6.83 16.60
N ARG A 84 -6.72 8.10 16.68
CA ARG A 84 -7.11 9.00 17.80
C ARG A 84 -8.63 9.19 17.85
N ARG A 85 -9.27 9.53 16.74
CA ARG A 85 -10.74 9.68 16.67
C ARG A 85 -11.47 8.40 17.09
N ALA A 86 -10.97 7.24 16.66
CA ALA A 86 -11.55 5.96 17.04
C ALA A 86 -11.41 5.67 18.54
N GLN A 87 -10.30 6.07 19.17
CA GLN A 87 -10.10 5.95 20.61
C GLN A 87 -11.08 6.83 21.38
N VAL A 88 -11.14 8.12 21.07
CA VAL A 88 -12.07 9.06 21.71
C VAL A 88 -13.52 8.59 21.55
N GLY A 89 -13.89 8.13 20.35
CA GLY A 89 -15.23 7.58 20.12
C GLY A 89 -15.52 6.31 20.93
N ARG A 90 -14.51 5.50 21.29
CA ARG A 90 -14.69 4.36 22.19
C ARG A 90 -14.93 4.80 23.63
N GLU A 91 -14.17 5.79 24.09
CA GLU A 91 -14.31 6.37 25.44
C GLU A 91 -15.70 6.97 25.63
N ILE A 92 -16.12 7.85 24.72
CA ILE A 92 -17.46 8.45 24.75
C ILE A 92 -18.56 7.37 24.77
N ARG A 93 -18.44 6.34 23.92
CA ARG A 93 -19.43 5.24 23.91
C ARG A 93 -19.41 4.41 25.19
N ALA A 94 -18.27 4.28 25.87
CA ALA A 94 -18.18 3.59 27.14
C ALA A 94 -18.87 4.41 28.25
N GLU A 95 -18.59 5.71 28.31
CA GLU A 95 -19.25 6.63 29.26
C GLU A 95 -20.76 6.66 29.07
N LEU A 96 -21.23 6.80 27.82
CA LEU A 96 -22.66 6.77 27.52
C LEU A 96 -23.32 5.46 27.97
N ARG A 97 -22.62 4.32 27.89
CA ARG A 97 -23.12 3.03 28.38
C ARG A 97 -23.18 2.99 29.91
N GLU A 98 -22.22 3.57 30.61
CA GLU A 98 -22.28 3.68 32.08
C GLU A 98 -23.44 4.55 32.54
N ILE A 99 -23.61 5.73 31.92
CA ILE A 99 -24.73 6.63 32.21
C ILE A 99 -26.06 5.93 31.95
N GLU A 100 -26.19 5.24 30.81
CA GLU A 100 -27.41 4.48 30.49
C GLU A 100 -27.69 3.39 31.53
N ARG A 101 -26.67 2.61 31.92
CA ARG A 101 -26.83 1.57 32.96
C ARG A 101 -27.29 2.17 34.28
N GLY A 102 -26.71 3.28 34.70
CA GLY A 102 -27.09 3.98 35.92
C GLY A 102 -28.55 4.43 35.87
N ALA A 103 -28.95 5.11 34.78
CA ALA A 103 -30.31 5.60 34.61
C ALA A 103 -31.36 4.47 34.62
N ILE A 104 -31.03 3.30 34.06
CA ILE A 104 -31.89 2.11 34.14
C ILE A 104 -31.96 1.55 35.56
N ALA A 105 -30.82 1.46 36.25
CA ALA A 105 -30.76 0.92 37.62
C ALA A 105 -31.54 1.79 38.62
N GLU A 106 -31.51 3.11 38.45
CA GLU A 106 -32.24 4.08 39.28
C GLU A 106 -33.73 4.19 38.88
N GLY A 107 -34.17 3.47 37.85
CA GLY A 107 -35.55 3.52 37.36
C GLY A 107 -35.93 4.80 36.61
N ARG A 108 -34.95 5.67 36.33
CA ARG A 108 -35.15 6.91 35.53
C ARG A 108 -35.38 6.61 34.05
N LEU A 109 -34.94 5.44 33.60
CA LEU A 109 -35.06 4.99 32.21
C LEU A 109 -35.58 3.56 32.15
N SER A 110 -36.55 3.29 31.27
CA SER A 110 -37.05 1.92 31.07
C SER A 110 -36.01 1.06 30.33
N LYS A 111 -35.97 -0.25 30.59
CA LYS A 111 -35.01 -1.15 29.91
C LYS A 111 -35.21 -1.19 28.39
N ASP A 112 -36.45 -1.03 27.94
CA ASP A 112 -36.82 -1.05 26.52
C ASP A 112 -36.89 0.34 25.89
N TRP A 113 -36.37 1.38 26.55
CA TRP A 113 -36.47 2.77 26.10
C TRP A 113 -36.00 2.96 24.65
N ARG A 114 -34.93 2.25 24.22
CA ARG A 114 -34.42 2.31 22.84
C ARG A 114 -35.43 1.84 21.80
N ARG A 115 -36.24 0.83 22.14
CA ARG A 115 -37.28 0.30 21.26
C ARG A 115 -38.47 1.26 21.26
N ALA A 116 -38.87 1.75 22.44
CA ALA A 116 -39.94 2.73 22.56
C ALA A 116 -39.65 4.01 21.77
N PHE A 117 -38.41 4.52 21.86
CA PHE A 117 -38.00 5.76 21.18
C PHE A 117 -37.97 5.63 19.65
N ARG A 118 -37.60 4.47 19.09
CA ARG A 118 -37.63 4.24 17.63
C ARG A 118 -39.04 4.04 17.06
N GLN A 119 -40.04 3.80 17.92
CA GLN A 119 -41.43 3.64 17.51
C GLN A 119 -42.22 4.96 17.62
N SER A 120 -41.60 6.01 18.16
CA SER A 120 -42.16 7.36 18.28
C SER A 120 -41.65 8.35 17.23
N GLU A 121 -40.76 7.91 16.34
CA GLU A 121 -40.37 8.60 15.09
C GLU A 121 -41.17 8.03 13.90
#